data_AF-A0A857MBL4-F1
#
_entry.id   AF-A0A857MBL4-F1
#
_cell.length_a   1.000
_cell.length_b   1.000
_cell.length_c   1.000
_cell.angle_alpha   90.00
_cell.angle_beta   90.00
_cell.angle_gamma   90.00
#
_symmetry.space_group_name_H-M   'P 1'
#
loop_
_entity.id
_entity.type
_entity.pdbx_description
1 polymer ?
#
loop_
_entity_poly.entity_id
_entity_poly.type
_entity_poly.pdbx_seq_one_letter_code
_entity_poly.pdbx_strand_id
1 'polypeptide(L)'
;MYDESEASPPVDSARLITTRQQVFFLLARPTTNTDTLPSTIGELDVFATEDEALDALDIHYAWCDARLDRTVVSTAQWYLQSAIVGPRLSPALGDVYLAVHDAGEHQAVAGGFLTEGELIHWSAFVRAVEPFIPIATVGREYSLAYRGDTTTRFGQLWFTPMQSRRVYPRRIVVDEDADRIG
;
A
#
# COMPACT_ATOMS: atom_id res chain seq x y z
N MET A 1 -12.11 33.49 7.02
CA MET A 1 -12.87 32.61 6.10
C MET A 1 -11.90 32.34 4.96
N TYR A 2 -11.10 31.28 5.08
CA TYR A 2 -10.19 30.84 4.04
C TYR A 2 -10.82 29.60 3.43
N ASP A 3 -11.24 29.76 2.18
CA ASP A 3 -11.65 28.70 1.28
C ASP A 3 -10.36 28.22 0.60
N GLU A 4 -9.78 27.15 1.14
CA GLU A 4 -8.72 26.38 0.48
C GLU A 4 -9.33 25.04 0.12
N SER A 5 -10.18 25.06 -0.89
CA SER A 5 -10.41 23.88 -1.72
C SER A 5 -9.09 23.57 -2.44
N GLU A 6 -8.15 22.93 -1.74
CA GLU A 6 -6.97 22.29 -2.32
C GLU A 6 -7.46 21.22 -3.31
N ALA A 7 -7.68 21.63 -4.55
CA ALA A 7 -7.82 20.70 -5.65
C ALA A 7 -6.51 19.92 -5.73
N SER A 8 -6.58 18.61 -5.47
CA SER A 8 -5.46 17.70 -5.68
C SER A 8 -4.83 17.98 -7.04
N PRO A 9 -3.49 18.03 -7.14
CA PRO A 9 -2.82 18.29 -8.41
C PRO A 9 -3.30 17.28 -9.47
N PRO A 10 -3.48 17.69 -10.74
CA PRO A 10 -3.95 16.80 -11.78
C PRO A 10 -2.96 15.64 -11.93
N VAL A 11 -3.46 14.41 -11.81
CA VAL A 11 -2.67 13.20 -12.05
C VAL A 11 -2.19 13.24 -13.51
N ASP A 12 -0.88 13.18 -13.71
CA ASP A 12 -0.30 13.10 -15.04
C ASP A 12 -0.89 11.91 -15.79
N SER A 13 -1.57 12.19 -16.91
CA SER A 13 -2.26 11.16 -17.71
C SER A 13 -1.31 10.06 -18.19
N ALA A 14 0.01 10.35 -18.28
CA ALA A 14 1.03 9.36 -18.61
C ALA A 14 1.24 8.30 -17.52
N ARG A 15 0.84 8.57 -16.27
CA ARG A 15 0.96 7.65 -15.13
C ARG A 15 -0.27 6.77 -14.91
N LEU A 16 -1.30 6.87 -15.75
CA LEU A 16 -2.53 6.10 -15.59
C LEU A 16 -2.31 4.60 -15.87
N ILE A 17 -2.78 3.77 -14.93
CA ILE A 17 -2.75 2.31 -15.01
C ILE A 17 -4.02 1.85 -15.74
N THR A 18 -3.93 1.82 -17.07
CA THR A 18 -5.03 1.40 -17.97
C THR A 18 -5.00 -0.08 -18.31
N THR A 19 -3.90 -0.77 -18.00
CA THR A 19 -3.72 -2.21 -18.20
C THR A 19 -3.24 -2.86 -16.90
N ARG A 20 -3.48 -4.16 -16.79
CA ARG A 20 -3.00 -4.96 -15.65
C ARG A 20 -1.48 -4.97 -15.64
N GLN A 21 -0.88 -4.50 -14.55
CA GLN A 21 0.56 -4.52 -14.33
C GLN A 21 0.89 -4.79 -12.86
N GLN A 22 2.12 -5.22 -12.61
CA GLN A 22 2.66 -5.30 -11.26
C GLN A 22 3.23 -3.94 -10.88
N VAL A 23 2.97 -3.50 -9.65
CA VAL A 23 3.53 -2.27 -9.08
C VAL A 23 4.08 -2.56 -7.68
N PHE A 24 4.92 -1.65 -7.20
CA PHE A 24 5.66 -1.78 -5.95
C PHE A 24 5.44 -0.56 -5.05
N PHE A 25 5.57 -0.79 -3.74
CA PHE A 25 5.34 0.21 -2.70
C PHE A 25 6.23 -0.05 -1.49
N LEU A 26 6.78 1.01 -0.92
CA LEU A 26 7.53 0.97 0.34
C LEU A 26 6.61 1.26 1.52
N LEU A 27 6.30 0.23 2.30
CA LEU A 27 5.56 0.38 3.54
C LEU A 27 6.54 0.61 4.69
N ALA A 28 6.57 1.83 5.24
CA ALA A 28 7.29 2.16 6.45
C ALA A 28 6.35 2.02 7.66
N ARG A 29 6.36 0.86 8.32
CA ARG A 29 5.43 0.56 9.40
C ARG A 29 6.00 1.00 10.75
N PRO A 30 5.35 1.93 11.48
CA PRO A 30 5.76 2.25 12.84
C PRO A 30 5.54 1.04 13.77
N THR A 31 6.43 0.83 14.73
CA THR A 31 6.30 -0.25 15.74
C THR A 31 5.95 0.27 17.13
N THR A 32 6.05 1.58 17.32
CA THR A 32 5.62 2.31 18.51
C THR A 32 4.41 3.16 18.16
N ASN A 33 3.50 3.41 19.12
CA ASN A 33 2.34 4.29 18.93
C ASN A 33 1.47 3.90 17.72
N THR A 34 1.31 2.60 17.47
CA THR A 34 0.61 2.07 16.29
C THR A 34 -0.86 2.48 16.21
N ASP A 35 -1.47 2.82 17.34
CA ASP A 35 -2.89 3.23 17.40
C ASP A 35 -3.11 4.69 17.03
N THR A 36 -2.05 5.52 17.10
CA THR A 36 -2.14 6.97 16.81
C THR A 36 -1.43 7.35 15.51
N LEU A 37 -0.57 6.48 14.99
CA LEU A 37 0.16 6.70 13.75
C LEU A 37 -0.56 6.05 12.55
N PRO A 38 -0.38 6.61 11.34
CA PRO A 38 -0.89 5.99 10.12
C PRO A 38 -0.28 4.61 9.87
N SER A 39 -0.93 3.83 9.00
CA SER A 39 -0.46 2.48 8.61
C SER A 39 0.92 2.50 7.94
N THR A 40 1.27 3.60 7.26
CA THR A 40 2.62 3.91 6.80
C THR A 40 3.03 5.29 7.27
N ILE A 41 4.28 5.46 7.70
CA ILE A 41 4.89 6.77 7.98
C ILE A 41 5.76 7.28 6.82
N GLY A 42 5.90 6.49 5.74
CA GLY A 42 6.69 6.83 4.55
C GLY A 42 5.88 7.59 3.50
N GLU A 43 6.54 7.96 2.40
CA GLU A 43 5.83 8.55 1.26
C GLU A 43 4.92 7.54 0.56
N LEU A 44 3.96 8.05 -0.22
CA LEU A 44 2.96 7.24 -0.93
C LEU A 44 3.35 6.99 -2.40
N ASP A 45 4.65 6.90 -2.69
CA ASP A 45 5.13 6.63 -4.04
C ASP A 45 4.80 5.21 -4.51
N VAL A 46 4.46 5.09 -5.79
CA VAL A 46 4.21 3.83 -6.47
C VAL A 46 5.25 3.66 -7.56
N PHE A 47 5.95 2.51 -7.53
CA PHE A 47 7.04 2.20 -8.43
C PHE A 47 6.64 1.13 -9.45
N ALA A 48 7.18 1.22 -10.67
CA ALA A 48 6.91 0.24 -11.72
C ALA A 48 7.79 -1.01 -11.57
N THR A 49 8.95 -0.87 -10.93
CA THR A 49 9.91 -1.96 -10.74
C THR A 49 10.35 -2.11 -9.28
N GLU A 50 10.84 -3.30 -8.94
CA GLU A 50 11.41 -3.57 -7.62
C GLU A 50 12.68 -2.75 -7.37
N ASP A 51 13.56 -2.63 -8.36
CA ASP A 51 14.82 -1.90 -8.24
C ASP A 51 14.58 -0.41 -7.95
N GLU A 52 13.67 0.24 -8.67
CA GLU A 52 13.29 1.64 -8.40
C GLU A 52 12.76 1.83 -6.97
N ALA A 53 11.95 0.89 -6.48
CA ALA A 53 11.43 0.95 -5.11
C ALA A 53 12.55 0.78 -4.07
N LEU A 54 13.51 -0.11 -4.31
CA LEU A 54 14.62 -0.33 -3.39
C LEU A 54 15.62 0.83 -3.40
N ASP A 55 15.87 1.44 -4.56
CA ASP A 55 16.74 2.62 -4.69
C ASP A 55 16.14 3.85 -3.97
N ALA A 56 14.81 3.94 -3.89
CA ALA A 56 14.12 5.01 -3.18
C ALA A 56 14.10 4.85 -1.64
N LEU A 57 14.52 3.70 -1.09
CA LEU A 57 14.41 3.39 0.33
C LEU A 57 15.13 4.41 1.23
N ASP A 58 16.38 4.75 0.89
CA ASP A 58 17.18 5.69 1.68
C ASP A 58 16.59 7.11 1.62
N ILE A 59 16.00 7.48 0.49
CA ILE A 59 15.33 8.78 0.29
C ILE A 59 14.09 8.86 1.17
N HIS A 60 13.23 7.84 1.15
CA HIS A 60 12.04 7.77 1.99
C HIS A 60 12.42 7.76 3.48
N TYR A 61 13.48 7.04 3.85
CA TYR A 61 13.97 7.05 5.23
C TYR A 61 14.41 8.44 5.66
N ALA A 62 15.20 9.13 4.84
CA ALA A 62 15.65 10.50 5.11
C ALA A 62 14.47 11.49 5.20
N TRP A 63 13.45 11.32 4.35
CA TRP A 63 12.21 12.10 4.42
C TRP A 63 11.48 11.92 5.74
N CYS A 64 11.34 10.67 6.21
CA CYS A 64 10.76 10.35 7.51
C CYS A 64 11.55 10.98 8.66
N ASP A 65 12.87 10.81 8.67
CA ASP A 65 13.78 11.30 9.72
C ASP A 65 13.75 12.83 9.85
N ALA A 66 13.53 13.54 8.73
CA ALA A 66 13.40 14.99 8.73
C ALA A 66 12.07 15.52 9.31
N ARG A 67 11.04 14.68 9.41
CA ARG A 67 9.65 15.12 9.71
C ARG A 67 9.07 14.54 10.99
N LEU A 68 9.61 13.42 11.47
CA LEU A 68 9.03 12.63 12.56
C LEU A 68 10.03 12.46 13.71
N ASP A 69 9.51 12.01 14.86
CA ASP A 69 10.35 11.65 16.00
C ASP A 69 11.30 10.52 15.62
N ARG A 70 12.58 10.69 15.97
CA ARG A 70 13.65 9.74 15.64
C ARG A 70 13.39 8.32 16.16
N THR A 71 12.71 8.18 17.29
CA THR A 71 12.36 6.86 17.87
C THR A 71 11.37 6.14 16.97
N VAL A 72 10.38 6.87 16.43
CA VAL A 72 9.38 6.31 15.51
C VAL A 72 10.05 5.84 14.23
N VAL A 73 10.94 6.65 13.65
CA VAL A 73 11.62 6.34 12.39
C VAL A 73 12.62 5.19 12.55
N SER A 74 13.46 5.23 13.59
CA SER A 74 14.51 4.22 13.81
C SER A 74 13.98 2.83 14.18
N THR A 75 12.77 2.75 14.75
CA THR A 75 12.11 1.48 15.11
C THR A 75 11.12 1.00 14.04
N ALA A 76 10.88 1.80 12.99
CA ALA A 76 9.98 1.42 11.92
C ALA A 76 10.51 0.18 11.16
N GLN A 77 9.59 -0.69 10.77
CA GLN A 77 9.87 -1.83 9.92
C GLN A 77 9.48 -1.48 8.49
N TRP A 78 10.41 -1.66 7.56
CA TRP A 78 10.14 -1.36 6.16
C TRP A 78 9.88 -2.63 5.38
N TYR A 79 8.82 -2.61 4.60
CA TYR A 79 8.41 -3.70 3.73
C TYR A 79 8.35 -3.21 2.29
N LEU A 80 8.91 -3.99 1.37
CA LEU A 80 8.61 -3.88 -0.04
C LEU A 80 7.36 -4.70 -0.32
N GLN A 81 6.29 -4.03 -0.72
CA GLN A 81 5.04 -4.63 -1.15
C GLN A 81 4.95 -4.65 -2.67
N SER A 82 4.37 -5.72 -3.21
CA SER A 82 4.00 -5.81 -4.61
C SER A 82 2.53 -6.21 -4.75
N ALA A 83 1.89 -5.66 -5.78
CA ALA A 83 0.50 -5.93 -6.10
C ALA A 83 0.30 -5.96 -7.62
N ILE A 84 -0.67 -6.74 -8.06
CA ILE A 84 -1.25 -6.58 -9.39
C ILE A 84 -2.30 -5.48 -9.30
N VAL A 85 -2.20 -4.51 -10.21
CA VAL A 85 -3.12 -3.40 -10.29
C VAL A 85 -3.55 -3.18 -11.75
N GLY A 86 -4.81 -2.85 -11.96
CA GLY A 86 -5.37 -2.50 -13.26
C GLY A 86 -6.85 -2.88 -13.35
N PRO A 87 -7.52 -2.64 -14.48
CA PRO A 87 -8.95 -2.87 -14.58
C PRO A 87 -9.32 -4.36 -14.55
N ARG A 88 -10.49 -4.66 -13.97
CA ARG A 88 -11.19 -5.97 -14.05
C ARG A 88 -10.38 -7.16 -13.50
N LEU A 89 -9.69 -6.97 -12.38
CA LEU A 89 -9.04 -8.08 -11.70
C LEU A 89 -10.08 -9.01 -11.09
N SER A 90 -9.82 -10.32 -11.23
CA SER A 90 -10.61 -11.35 -10.57
C SER A 90 -10.42 -11.28 -9.05
N PRO A 91 -11.46 -11.62 -8.25
CA PRO A 91 -11.32 -11.74 -6.81
C PRO A 91 -10.19 -12.71 -6.42
N ALA A 92 -9.26 -12.26 -5.57
CA ALA A 92 -8.21 -13.12 -5.02
C ALA A 92 -8.73 -14.02 -3.88
N LEU A 93 -7.91 -15.00 -3.46
CA LEU A 93 -8.33 -16.16 -2.67
C LEU A 93 -8.80 -15.86 -1.23
N GLY A 94 -8.47 -14.72 -0.61
CA GLY A 94 -8.91 -14.38 0.75
C GLY A 94 -10.37 -13.90 0.87
N ASP A 95 -10.81 -13.74 2.11
CA ASP A 95 -12.21 -13.45 2.45
C ASP A 95 -12.45 -11.99 2.83
N VAL A 96 -11.40 -11.19 3.02
CA VAL A 96 -11.50 -9.77 3.38
C VAL A 96 -11.19 -8.89 2.17
N TYR A 97 -11.98 -7.82 2.01
CA TYR A 97 -11.93 -6.89 0.89
C TYR A 97 -12.04 -5.45 1.41
N LEU A 98 -11.44 -4.50 0.68
CA LEU A 98 -11.83 -3.08 0.77
C LEU A 98 -12.94 -2.84 -0.23
N ALA A 99 -13.96 -2.13 0.24
CA ALA A 99 -15.07 -1.70 -0.58
C ALA A 99 -15.28 -0.19 -0.48
N VAL A 100 -15.77 0.39 -1.56
CA VAL A 100 -16.25 1.78 -1.60
C VAL A 100 -17.77 1.77 -1.72
N HIS A 101 -18.39 2.80 -1.18
CA HIS A 101 -19.80 3.07 -1.41
C HIS A 101 -19.92 4.18 -2.47
N ASP A 102 -20.40 3.83 -3.65
CA ASP A 102 -20.56 4.77 -4.76
C ASP A 102 -21.94 4.63 -5.40
N ALA A 103 -22.59 5.76 -5.68
CA ALA A 103 -23.93 5.83 -6.27
C ALA A 103 -25.00 4.89 -5.63
N GLY A 104 -24.89 4.61 -4.33
CA GLY A 104 -25.82 3.71 -3.62
C GLY A 104 -25.49 2.22 -3.74
N GLU A 105 -24.35 1.88 -4.34
CA GLU A 105 -23.84 0.52 -4.44
C GLU A 105 -22.56 0.37 -3.62
N HIS A 106 -22.43 -0.75 -2.92
CA HIS A 106 -21.21 -1.13 -2.20
C HIS A 106 -20.40 -2.07 -3.08
N GLN A 107 -19.20 -1.68 -3.48
CA GLN A 107 -18.37 -2.41 -4.42
C GLN A 107 -16.99 -2.68 -3.85
N ALA A 108 -16.57 -3.95 -3.88
CA ALA A 108 -15.20 -4.34 -3.56
C ALA A 108 -14.24 -3.83 -4.64
N VAL A 109 -13.14 -3.22 -4.22
CA VAL A 109 -12.17 -2.54 -5.09
C VAL A 109 -10.76 -3.10 -4.97
N ALA A 110 -10.40 -3.56 -3.78
CA ALA A 110 -9.16 -4.24 -3.48
C ALA A 110 -9.50 -5.47 -2.64
N GLY A 111 -8.83 -6.60 -2.84
CA GLY A 111 -9.18 -7.71 -1.98
C GLY A 111 -8.56 -9.05 -2.26
N GLY A 112 -9.13 -10.02 -1.54
CA GLY A 112 -8.55 -11.34 -1.31
C GLY A 112 -7.56 -11.37 -0.15
N PHE A 113 -7.69 -10.45 0.82
CA PHE A 113 -6.88 -10.45 2.03
C PHE A 113 -7.32 -11.58 2.97
N LEU A 114 -6.37 -12.19 3.68
CA LEU A 114 -6.66 -13.32 4.56
C LEU A 114 -7.30 -12.86 5.87
N THR A 115 -6.95 -11.66 6.35
CA THR A 115 -7.44 -11.12 7.64
C THR A 115 -7.56 -9.59 7.59
N GLU A 116 -8.36 -9.02 8.50
CA GLU A 116 -8.42 -7.57 8.72
C GLU A 116 -7.05 -6.99 9.14
N GLY A 117 -6.28 -7.74 9.93
CA GLY A 117 -4.95 -7.30 10.36
C GLY A 117 -3.96 -7.17 9.20
N GLU A 118 -4.08 -8.02 8.19
CA GLU A 118 -3.32 -7.92 6.94
C GLU A 118 -3.73 -6.67 6.15
N LEU A 119 -5.03 -6.39 6.10
CA LEU A 119 -5.56 -5.25 5.36
C LEU A 119 -5.00 -3.91 5.81
N ILE A 120 -4.77 -3.74 7.12
CA ILE A 120 -4.13 -2.54 7.66
C ILE A 120 -2.80 -2.27 6.94
N HIS A 121 -2.04 -3.31 6.60
CA HIS A 121 -0.72 -3.17 5.94
C HIS A 121 -0.84 -2.84 4.45
N TRP A 122 -1.96 -3.20 3.81
CA TRP A 122 -2.19 -2.95 2.39
C TRP A 122 -2.95 -1.66 2.12
N SER A 123 -3.68 -1.13 3.11
CA SER A 123 -4.53 0.06 2.96
C SER A 123 -3.78 1.29 2.43
N ALA A 124 -2.54 1.51 2.86
CA ALA A 124 -1.69 2.60 2.38
C ALA A 124 -1.35 2.43 0.89
N PHE A 125 -1.03 1.20 0.46
CA PHE A 125 -0.73 0.91 -0.93
C PHE A 125 -1.96 1.07 -1.83
N VAL A 126 -3.13 0.61 -1.36
CA VAL A 126 -4.39 0.81 -2.10
C VAL A 126 -4.67 2.29 -2.32
N ARG A 127 -4.49 3.13 -1.27
CA ARG A 127 -4.61 4.60 -1.36
C ARG A 127 -3.57 5.24 -2.27
N ALA A 128 -2.34 4.75 -2.24
CA ALA A 128 -1.25 5.26 -3.08
C ALA A 128 -1.52 5.01 -4.56
N VAL A 129 -2.15 3.88 -4.89
CA VAL A 129 -2.43 3.52 -6.28
C VAL A 129 -3.72 4.14 -6.82
N GLU A 130 -4.70 4.40 -5.96
CA GLU A 130 -6.02 4.93 -6.31
C GLU A 130 -6.00 6.08 -7.34
N PRO A 131 -5.15 7.13 -7.22
CA PRO A 131 -5.13 8.24 -8.17
C PRO A 131 -4.73 7.82 -9.60
N PHE A 132 -4.00 6.72 -9.75
CA PHE A 132 -3.53 6.22 -11.04
C PHE A 132 -4.55 5.30 -11.73
N ILE A 133 -5.69 5.00 -11.11
CA ILE A 133 -6.68 4.06 -11.62
C ILE A 133 -7.87 4.83 -12.21
N PRO A 134 -8.08 4.81 -13.55
CA PRO A 134 -9.16 5.59 -14.17
C PRO A 134 -10.57 5.21 -13.71
N ILE A 135 -10.76 3.97 -13.28
CA ILE A 135 -12.05 3.45 -12.81
C ILE A 135 -12.25 3.58 -11.30
N ALA A 136 -11.24 4.10 -10.58
CA ALA A 136 -11.34 4.30 -9.14
C ALA A 136 -11.96 5.67 -8.85
N THR A 137 -12.84 5.70 -7.87
CA THR A 137 -13.43 6.94 -7.36
C THR A 137 -12.50 7.51 -6.29
N VAL A 138 -11.57 8.37 -6.71
CA VAL A 138 -10.49 8.91 -5.86
C VAL A 138 -11.02 9.64 -4.63
N GLY A 139 -10.38 9.42 -3.48
CA GLY A 139 -10.67 10.14 -2.23
C GLY A 139 -11.90 9.63 -1.48
N ARG A 140 -12.42 8.45 -1.85
CA ARG A 140 -13.52 7.82 -1.11
C ARG A 140 -13.03 7.15 0.16
N GLU A 141 -13.90 7.11 1.16
CA GLU A 141 -13.67 6.28 2.35
C GLU A 141 -13.84 4.80 1.98
N TYR A 142 -12.85 4.00 2.36
CA TYR A 142 -12.96 2.55 2.27
C TYR A 142 -13.64 1.99 3.52
N SER A 143 -14.45 0.96 3.30
CA SER A 143 -15.06 0.13 4.33
C SER A 143 -14.62 -1.32 4.15
N LEU A 144 -14.75 -2.09 5.23
CA LEU A 144 -14.55 -3.53 5.20
C LEU A 144 -15.73 -4.21 4.50
N ALA A 145 -15.42 -5.23 3.71
CA ALA A 145 -16.40 -6.19 3.21
C ALA A 145 -15.84 -7.61 3.32
N TYR A 146 -16.71 -8.57 3.57
CA TYR A 146 -16.39 -9.98 3.69
C TYR A 146 -16.99 -10.76 2.54
N ARG A 147 -16.26 -11.77 2.05
CA ARG A 147 -16.77 -12.66 1.02
C ARG A 147 -18.11 -13.26 1.46
N GLY A 148 -19.13 -13.07 0.62
CA GLY A 148 -20.49 -13.54 0.90
C GLY A 148 -21.43 -12.44 1.42
N ASP A 149 -20.93 -11.22 1.68
CA ASP A 149 -21.77 -10.07 1.97
C ASP A 149 -22.75 -9.83 0.81
N THR A 150 -24.05 -9.87 1.13
CA THR A 150 -25.13 -9.78 0.12
C THR A 150 -25.32 -8.36 -0.40
N THR A 151 -24.79 -7.37 0.32
CA THR A 151 -24.84 -5.95 -0.02
C THR A 151 -23.66 -5.50 -0.87
N THR A 152 -22.60 -6.32 -1.00
CA THR A 152 -21.36 -5.95 -1.66
C THR A 152 -21.18 -6.67 -3.00
N ARG A 153 -20.82 -5.91 -4.04
CA ARG A 153 -20.46 -6.47 -5.34
C ARG A 153 -18.96 -6.78 -5.40
N PHE A 154 -18.60 -8.04 -5.63
CA PHE A 154 -17.22 -8.51 -5.69
C PHE A 154 -16.64 -8.63 -7.11
N GLY A 155 -17.40 -8.28 -8.15
CA GLY A 155 -17.11 -8.74 -9.52
C GLY A 155 -15.87 -8.15 -10.22
N GLN A 156 -15.42 -6.95 -9.88
CA GLN A 156 -14.31 -6.27 -10.57
C GLN A 156 -13.46 -5.48 -9.58
N LEU A 157 -12.37 -6.12 -9.12
CA LEU A 157 -11.34 -5.43 -8.35
C LEU A 157 -10.42 -4.66 -9.30
N TRP A 158 -9.67 -3.71 -8.75
CA TRP A 158 -8.54 -3.08 -9.43
C TRP A 158 -7.22 -3.21 -8.69
N PHE A 159 -7.23 -3.80 -7.49
CA PHE A 159 -6.04 -4.08 -6.72
C PHE A 159 -6.06 -5.52 -6.18
N THR A 160 -4.94 -6.22 -6.30
CA THR A 160 -4.75 -7.57 -5.76
C THR A 160 -3.35 -7.69 -5.15
N PRO A 161 -3.22 -7.93 -3.84
CA PRO A 161 -1.91 -8.08 -3.21
C PRO A 161 -1.16 -9.31 -3.75
N MET A 162 0.17 -9.23 -3.84
CA MET A 162 1.02 -10.36 -4.23
C MET A 162 1.96 -10.78 -3.10
N GLN A 163 2.84 -9.89 -2.68
CA GLN A 163 3.89 -10.20 -1.71
C GLN A 163 4.23 -8.99 -0.86
N SER A 164 4.51 -9.21 0.42
CA SER A 164 5.10 -8.23 1.33
C SER A 164 6.37 -8.81 1.94
N ARG A 165 7.51 -8.18 1.70
CA ARG A 165 8.84 -8.63 2.16
C ARG A 165 9.50 -7.54 2.98
N ARG A 166 9.98 -7.87 4.19
CA ARG A 166 10.75 -6.92 4.99
C ARG A 166 12.10 -6.62 4.33
N VAL A 167 12.43 -5.34 4.21
CA VAL A 167 13.68 -4.84 3.59
C VAL A 167 14.56 -4.05 4.57
N TYR A 168 13.99 -3.48 5.64
CA TYR A 168 14.76 -2.77 6.68
C TYR A 168 14.18 -2.94 8.11
N PRO A 169 15.02 -2.88 9.17
CA PRO A 169 16.47 -3.05 9.14
C PRO A 169 16.85 -4.40 8.54
N ARG A 170 17.87 -4.41 7.65
CA ARG A 170 18.47 -5.67 7.20
C ARG A 170 18.86 -6.44 8.46
N ARG A 171 18.37 -7.67 8.58
CA ARG A 171 18.83 -8.60 9.61
C ARG A 171 20.36 -8.59 9.55
N ILE A 172 21.03 -8.50 10.70
CA ILE A 172 22.47 -8.73 10.77
C ILE A 172 22.70 -10.11 10.14
N VAL A 173 23.25 -10.12 8.92
CA VAL A 173 23.80 -11.34 8.34
C VAL A 173 25.08 -11.55 9.13
N VAL A 174 25.02 -12.43 10.13
CA VAL A 174 26.24 -13.02 10.66
C VAL A 174 26.69 -13.98 9.58
N ASP A 175 27.75 -13.66 8.84
CA ASP A 175 28.42 -14.64 8.00
C ASP A 175 28.91 -15.77 8.92
N GLU A 176 28.18 -16.89 8.96
CA GLU A 176 28.61 -18.11 9.65
C GLU A 176 29.87 -18.73 8.99
N ASP A 177 30.31 -18.22 7.84
CA ASP A 177 31.52 -18.66 7.15
C ASP A 177 32.82 -18.01 7.68
N ALA A 178 32.75 -17.09 8.65
CA ALA A 178 33.94 -16.58 9.33
C ALA A 178 34.56 -17.59 10.33
N ASP A 179 33.84 -18.66 10.70
CA ASP A 179 34.33 -19.71 11.61
C ASP A 179 34.88 -20.95 10.89
N ARG A 180 35.12 -20.86 9.58
CA ARG A 180 35.72 -21.96 8.81
C ARG A 180 36.96 -21.54 8.03
N ILE A 181 37.93 -20.95 8.73
CA ILE A 181 39.30 -20.86 8.25
C ILE A 181 40.28 -21.27 9.36
N GLY A 182 40.82 -22.49 9.22
CA GLY A 182 42.21 -22.85 9.52
C GLY A 182 42.66 -22.90 10.96
#